data_AF-A0A0S2FE42-F1
#
_entry.id   AF-A0A0S2FE42-F1
#
_cell.length_a   1.000
_cell.length_b   1.000
_cell.length_c   1.000
_cell.angle_alpha   90.00
_cell.angle_beta   90.00
_cell.angle_gamma   90.00
#
_symmetry.space_group_name_H-M   'P 1'
#
loop_
_entity.id
_entity.type
_entity.pdbx_description
1 polymer ?
#
loop_
_entity_poly.entity_id
_entity_poly.type
_entity_poly.pdbx_seq_one_letter_code
_entity_poly.pdbx_strand_id
1 'polypeptide(L)' 'MLMRASAMVLSLLGGLGAMISVLTLIDPIGAQMADDAHPFAMPSGPGESWLHLVVSLALSGLGLFLHRRSAQAA' A
#
# COMPACT_ATOMS: atom_id res chain seq x y z
N MET A 1 17.42 -12.22 -11.36
CA MET A 1 16.80 -12.46 -10.04
C MET A 1 16.37 -11.17 -9.35
N LEU A 2 17.23 -10.15 -9.25
CA LEU A 2 16.93 -8.87 -8.57
C LEU A 2 15.61 -8.21 -9.03
N MET A 3 15.38 -8.15 -10.35
CA MET A 3 14.18 -7.53 -10.93
C MET A 3 12.87 -8.25 -10.60
N ARG A 4 12.91 -9.58 -10.43
CA ARG A 4 11.73 -10.38 -10.03
C ARG A 4 11.41 -10.19 -8.56
N ALA A 5 12.44 -10.15 -7.71
CA ALA A 5 12.30 -9.88 -6.28
C ALA A 5 11.73 -8.47 -6.05
N SER A 6 12.27 -7.44 -6.71
CA SER A 6 11.76 -6.07 -6.58
C SER A 6 10.31 -5.93 -7.07
N ALA A 7 9.94 -6.59 -8.17
CA ALA A 7 8.57 -6.59 -8.67
C ALA A 7 7.57 -7.19 -7.65
N MET A 8 7.96 -8.32 -7.04
CA MET A 8 7.14 -8.99 -6.02
C MET A 8 7.00 -8.13 -4.77
N VAL A 9 8.10 -7.56 -4.26
CA VAL A 9 8.08 -6.66 -3.10
C VAL A 9 7.19 -5.44 -3.35
N LEU A 10 7.32 -4.79 -4.51
CA LEU A 10 6.48 -3.64 -4.87
C LEU A 10 5.00 -4.00 -4.94
N SER A 11 4.66 -5.15 -5.55
CA SER A 11 3.27 -5.61 -5.63
C SER A 11 2.66 -5.85 -4.25
N LEU A 12 3.45 -6.42 -3.33
CA LEU A 12 3.00 -6.82 -2.01
C LEU A 12 2.89 -5.62 -1.06
N LEU A 13 3.90 -4.74 -1.04
CA LEU A 13 3.86 -3.51 -0.25
C LEU A 13 2.77 -2.55 -0.75
N GLY A 14 2.62 -2.41 -2.08
CA GLY A 14 1.55 -1.61 -2.64
C GLY A 14 0.16 -2.19 -2.34
N GLY A 15 0.00 -3.51 -2.40
CA GLY A 15 -1.26 -4.16 -2.04
C GLY A 15 -1.61 -3.98 -0.56
N LEU A 16 -0.63 -4.18 0.33
CA LEU A 16 -0.81 -4.00 1.78
C LEU A 16 -1.12 -2.55 2.13
N GLY A 17 -0.38 -1.59 1.55
CA GLY A 17 -0.63 -0.16 1.75
C GLY A 17 -2.02 0.25 1.28
N ALA A 18 -2.51 -0.31 0.16
CA ALA A 18 -3.86 -0.05 -0.33
C ALA A 18 -4.92 -0.60 0.63
N MET A 19 -4.72 -1.81 1.17
CA MET A 19 -5.61 -2.40 2.16
C MET A 19 -5.70 -1.54 3.43
N ILE A 20 -4.56 -1.13 3.98
CA ILE A 20 -4.51 -0.26 5.15
C ILE A 20 -5.19 1.09 4.87
N SER A 21 -4.94 1.67 3.69
CA SER A 21 -5.57 2.95 3.31
C SER A 21 -7.09 2.83 3.21
N VAL A 22 -7.61 1.72 2.67
CA VAL A 22 -9.06 1.44 2.66
C VAL A 22 -9.61 1.28 4.08
N LEU A 23 -8.90 0.57 4.96
CA LEU A 23 -9.30 0.45 6.37
C LEU A 23 -9.37 1.82 7.05
N THR A 24 -8.37 2.68 6.84
CA THR A 24 -8.38 4.05 7.40
C THR A 24 -9.51 4.92 6.85
N LEU A 25 -9.99 4.67 5.62
CA LEU A 25 -11.14 5.38 5.04
C LEU A 25 -12.47 4.91 5.63
N ILE A 26 -12.60 3.62 5.93
CA ILE A 26 -13.84 3.01 6.47
C ILE A 26 -13.95 3.26 7.98
N ASP A 27 -12.86 3.02 8.70
CA ASP A 27 -12.77 3.15 10.15
C ASP A 27 -11.46 3.83 10.56
N PRO A 28 -11.39 5.17 10.47
CA PRO A 28 -10.20 5.93 10.83
C PRO A 28 -9.88 5.82 12.33
N ILE A 29 -10.88 5.61 13.19
CA ILE A 29 -10.68 5.49 14.63
C ILE A 29 -10.05 4.14 14.96
N GLY A 30 -10.62 3.04 14.44
CA GLY A 30 -10.05 1.71 14.63
C GLY A 30 -8.64 1.58 14.06
N ALA A 31 -8.39 2.19 12.89
CA ALA A 31 -7.05 2.25 12.31
C ALA A 31 -6.06 3.03 13.20
N GLN A 32 -6.49 4.15 13.79
CA GLN A 32 -5.65 4.92 14.71
C GLN A 32 -5.39 4.17 16.02
N MET A 33 -6.37 3.46 16.56
CA MET A 33 -6.19 2.65 17.78
C MET A 33 -5.24 1.47 17.56
N ALA A 34 -5.10 1.01 16.31
CA ALA A 34 -4.15 -0.02 15.92
C ALA A 34 -2.74 0.54 15.63
N ASP A 35 -2.55 1.86 15.63
CA ASP A 35 -1.23 2.49 15.53
C ASP A 35 -0.56 2.49 16.92
N ASP A 36 0.28 1.48 17.17
CA ASP A 36 1.03 1.32 18.41
C ASP A 36 1.97 2.52 18.71
N ALA A 37 2.37 3.28 17.68
CA ALA A 37 3.24 4.43 17.89
C ALA A 37 2.48 5.61 18.50
N HIS A 38 1.22 5.82 18.10
CA HIS A 38 0.43 6.99 18.52
C HIS A 38 -1.07 6.67 18.69
N PRO A 39 -1.47 5.74 19.58
CA PRO A 39 -2.83 5.21 19.62
C PRO A 39 -3.93 6.23 19.98
N PHE A 40 -3.55 7.39 20.52
CA PHE A 40 -4.46 8.46 20.95
C PHE A 40 -4.32 9.76 20.15
N ALA A 41 -3.54 9.75 19.06
CA ALA A 41 -3.50 10.88 18.16
C ALA A 41 -4.85 11.05 17.43
N MET A 42 -5.07 12.25 16.88
CA MET A 42 -6.24 12.47 16.05
C MET A 42 -6.05 11.73 14.72
N PRO A 43 -7.04 10.93 14.26
CA PRO A 43 -6.93 10.22 13.00
C PRO A 43 -6.66 11.19 11.85
N SER A 44 -5.83 10.76 10.90
CA SER A 44 -5.57 11.53 9.69
C SER A 44 -6.86 11.77 8.90
N GLY A 45 -6.90 12.92 8.22
CA GLY A 45 -8.06 13.29 7.42
C GLY A 45 -8.24 12.36 6.22
N PRO A 46 -9.47 12.22 5.67
CA PRO A 46 -9.75 11.31 4.56
C PRO A 46 -8.91 11.62 3.31
N GLY A 47 -8.50 12.88 3.12
CA GLY A 47 -7.63 13.28 2.00
C GLY A 47 -6.26 12.61 2.02
N GLU A 48 -5.67 12.40 3.18
CA GLU A 48 -4.39 11.72 3.33
C GLU A 48 -4.52 10.22 3.02
N SER A 49 -5.58 9.59 3.54
CA SER A 49 -5.89 8.19 3.23
C SER A 49 -6.14 7.94 1.74
N TRP A 50 -6.83 8.87 1.05
CA TRP A 50 -7.00 8.79 -0.41
C TRP A 50 -5.67 8.90 -1.15
N LEU A 51 -4.79 9.80 -0.73
CA LEU A 51 -3.46 9.94 -1.34
C LEU A 51 -2.64 8.67 -1.14
N HIS A 52 -2.64 8.10 0.07
CA HIS A 52 -1.96 6.85 0.38
C HIS A 52 -2.52 5.68 -0.42
N LEU A 53 -3.84 5.62 -0.61
CA LEU A 53 -4.49 4.62 -1.44
C LEU A 53 -4.03 4.70 -2.89
N VAL A 54 -4.04 5.89 -3.49
CA VAL A 54 -3.62 6.10 -4.88
C VAL A 54 -2.14 5.71 -5.08
N VAL A 55 -1.26 6.14 -4.17
CA VAL A 55 0.16 5.80 -4.22
C VAL A 55 0.37 4.29 -4.08
N SER A 56 -0.33 3.66 -3.16
CA SER A 56 -0.22 2.21 -2.91
C SER A 56 -0.70 1.38 -4.11
N LEU A 57 -1.81 1.79 -4.74
CA LEU A 57 -2.29 1.18 -5.98
C LEU A 57 -1.30 1.36 -7.14
N ALA A 58 -0.69 2.54 -7.26
CA ALA A 58 0.34 2.80 -8.27
C ALA A 58 1.58 1.90 -8.07
N LEU A 59 2.05 1.75 -6.83
CA LEU A 59 3.15 0.84 -6.48
C LEU A 59 2.80 -0.61 -6.77
N SER A 60 1.58 -1.04 -6.42
CA SER A 60 1.12 -2.39 -6.67
C SER A 60 1.05 -2.68 -8.17
N GLY A 61 0.46 -1.76 -8.94
CA GLY A 61 0.39 -1.82 -10.39
C GLY A 61 1.76 -1.85 -11.06
N LEU A 62 2.71 -1.04 -10.57
CA LEU A 62 4.09 -1.04 -11.03
C LEU A 62 4.77 -2.40 -10.76
N GLY A 63 4.59 -2.95 -9.56
CA GLY A 63 5.07 -4.28 -9.21
C GLY A 63 4.55 -5.37 -10.14
N LEU A 64 3.23 -5.38 -10.40
CA LEU A 64 2.59 -6.31 -11.34
C LEU A 64 3.10 -6.14 -12.78
N PHE A 65 3.27 -4.89 -13.22
CA PHE A 65 3.82 -4.58 -14.54
C PHE A 65 5.25 -5.12 -14.70
N LEU A 66 6.13 -4.83 -13.73
CA LEU A 66 7.50 -5.34 -13.72
C LEU A 66 7.53 -6.87 -13.65
N HIS A 67 6.63 -7.48 -12.90
CA HIS A 67 6.51 -8.93 -12.81
C HIS A 67 6.19 -9.54 -14.18
N ARG A 68 5.18 -9.00 -14.88
CA ARG A 68 4.83 -9.42 -16.24
C ARG A 68 5.99 -9.26 -17.22
N ARG A 69 6.67 -8.12 -17.20
CA ARG A 69 7.82 -7.87 -18.08
C ARG A 69 8.99 -8.82 -17.78
N SER A 70 9.23 -9.11 -16.51
CA SER A 70 10.29 -10.03 -16.10
C SER A 70 10.04 -11.48 -16.50
N ALA A 71 8.77 -11.88 -16.60
CA ALA A 71 8.37 -13.21 -17.04
C ALA A 71 8.50 -13.39 -18.56
N GLN A 72 8.32 -12.32 -19.34
CA GLN A 72 8.48 -12.34 -20.79
C GLN A 72 9.95 -12.32 -21.24
N ALA A 73 10.85 -11.87 -20.37
CA ALA A 73 12.29 -11.74 -20.65
C ALA A 73 13.11 -12.98 -20.22
N ALA A 74 12.46 -14.03 -19.71
CA ALA A 74 13.05 -15.28 -19.24
C ALA A 74 12.58 -16.44 -20.11
#